data_AF-A0ABC8M9M9-F1
#
_entry.id   AF-A0ABC8M9M9-F1
#
_cell.length_a   1.000
_cell.length_b   1.000
_cell.length_c   1.000
_cell.angle_alpha   90.00
_cell.angle_beta   90.00
_cell.angle_gamma   90.00
#
_symmetry.space_group_name_H-M   'P 1'
#
loop_
_entity.id
_entity.type
_entity.pdbx_description
1 polymer ?
#
loop_
_entity_poly.entity_id
_entity_poly.type
_entity_poly.pdbx_seq_one_letter_code
_entity_poly.pdbx_strand_id
1 'polypeptide(L)'
;MGSNGELKYEISQNAYIKLVLHSLRHKTAAVNGVLVGRISPKDEGLVEISDSLNNKKLEALSKGKDRSPVMQLCVKDASKNWRVVGADGGSKLLLKEPSANVVLSDYISSEKWKDVTDVDDHLDDVTKDWLNPGLFN
;
A
#
# COMPACT_ATOMS: atom_id res chain seq x y z
N MET A 1 22.89 5.51 22.72
CA MET A 1 21.44 5.55 22.98
C MET A 1 20.80 6.15 21.75
N GLY A 2 20.25 5.32 20.86
CA GLY A 2 19.55 5.82 19.68
C GLY A 2 18.23 6.43 20.14
N SER A 3 18.03 7.72 19.91
CA SER A 3 16.69 8.30 19.96
C SER A 3 15.80 7.45 19.06
N ASN A 4 14.72 6.88 19.60
CA ASN A 4 13.63 6.34 18.79
C ASN A 4 12.96 7.54 18.09
N GLY A 5 13.65 8.11 17.10
CA GLY A 5 13.14 9.16 16.22
C GLY A 5 11.90 8.59 15.57
N GLU A 6 10.77 9.25 15.81
CA GLU A 6 9.50 8.76 15.34
C GLU A 6 9.47 8.81 13.80
N LEU A 7 9.39 7.64 13.17
CA LEU A 7 9.41 7.54 11.72
C LEU A 7 8.12 8.12 11.12
N LYS A 8 8.28 8.92 10.07
CA LYS A 8 7.22 9.32 9.15
C LYS A 8 7.30 8.45 7.91
N TYR A 9 6.16 8.20 7.29
CA TYR A 9 6.05 7.36 6.12
C TYR A 9 5.38 8.15 5.01
N GLU A 10 5.99 8.14 3.84
CA GLU A 10 5.45 8.76 2.65
C GLU A 10 5.30 7.69 1.57
N ILE A 11 4.09 7.50 1.06
CA ILE A 11 3.79 6.52 0.02
C ILE A 11 3.62 7.22 -1.32
N SER A 12 4.33 6.71 -2.34
CA SER A 12 4.19 7.18 -3.71
C SER A 12 2.80 6.89 -4.26
N GLN A 13 2.35 7.73 -5.18
CA GLN A 13 1.10 7.59 -5.90
C GLN A 13 0.97 6.21 -6.54
N ASN A 14 2.03 5.70 -7.18
CA ASN A 14 2.00 4.40 -7.84
C ASN A 14 1.81 3.26 -6.85
N ALA A 15 2.54 3.27 -5.73
CA ALA A 15 2.36 2.25 -4.68
C ALA A 15 0.95 2.31 -4.07
N TYR A 16 0.44 3.51 -3.79
CA TYR A 16 -0.91 3.71 -3.27
C TYR A 16 -1.99 3.20 -4.24
N ILE A 17 -1.89 3.58 -5.52
CA ILE A 17 -2.85 3.19 -6.54
C ILE A 17 -2.79 1.67 -6.77
N LYS A 18 -1.61 1.07 -6.90
CA LYS A 18 -1.44 -0.38 -7.05
C LYS A 18 -2.15 -1.14 -5.92
N LEU A 19 -2.00 -0.70 -4.67
CA LEU A 19 -2.66 -1.31 -3.52
C LEU A 19 -4.19 -1.27 -3.62
N VAL A 20 -4.75 -0.10 -3.97
CA VAL A 20 -6.20 0.08 -4.06
C VAL A 20 -6.78 -0.68 -5.25
N LEU A 21 -6.15 -0.61 -6.43
CA LEU A 21 -6.63 -1.31 -7.62
C LEU A 21 -6.56 -2.84 -7.45
N HIS A 22 -5.52 -3.37 -6.79
CA HIS A 22 -5.43 -4.80 -6.46
C HIS A 22 -6.58 -5.26 -5.56
N SER A 23 -6.88 -4.47 -4.52
CA SER A 23 -8.03 -4.73 -3.65
C SER A 23 -9.36 -4.69 -4.43
N LEU A 24 -9.48 -3.78 -5.39
CA LEU A 24 -10.67 -3.66 -6.25
C LEU A 24 -10.80 -4.79 -7.27
N ARG A 25 -9.69 -5.37 -7.75
CA ARG A 25 -9.69 -6.55 -8.62
C ARG A 25 -10.24 -7.79 -7.92
N HIS A 26 -9.96 -7.93 -6.63
CA HIS A 26 -10.35 -9.08 -5.82
C HIS A 26 -11.44 -8.76 -4.79
N LYS A 27 -12.52 -8.06 -5.19
CA LYS A 27 -13.58 -7.51 -4.29
C LYS A 27 -14.15 -8.46 -3.24
N THR A 28 -14.14 -9.76 -3.48
CA THR A 28 -14.74 -10.78 -2.62
C THR A 28 -13.73 -11.62 -1.83
N ALA A 29 -12.44 -11.36 -2.02
CA ALA A 29 -11.33 -12.05 -1.39
C ALA A 29 -10.46 -11.06 -0.62
N ALA A 30 -9.85 -11.53 0.47
CA ALA A 30 -8.81 -10.76 1.13
C ALA A 30 -7.52 -10.82 0.29
N VAL A 31 -6.82 -9.70 0.23
CA VAL A 31 -5.55 -9.56 -0.47
C VAL A 31 -4.44 -9.20 0.51
N ASN A 32 -3.20 -9.48 0.13
CA ASN A 32 -2.01 -9.06 0.87
C ASN A 32 -0.96 -8.49 -0.08
N GLY A 33 0.14 -7.99 0.48
CA GLY A 33 1.22 -7.44 -0.31
C GLY A 33 2.38 -6.98 0.54
N VAL A 34 3.47 -6.63 -0.14
CA VAL A 34 4.70 -6.12 0.45
C VAL A 34 4.92 -4.70 -0.05
N LEU A 35 5.08 -3.75 0.87
CA LEU A 35 5.50 -2.40 0.54
C LEU A 35 7.02 -2.35 0.47
N VAL A 36 7.54 -1.79 -0.61
CA VAL A 36 8.98 -1.59 -0.84
C VAL A 36 9.28 -0.11 -0.71
N GLY A 37 10.31 0.20 0.07
CA GLY A 37 10.72 1.57 0.31
C GLY A 37 12.13 1.65 0.86
N ARG A 38 12.56 2.88 1.14
CA ARG A 38 13.89 3.18 1.69
C ARG A 38 13.79 4.27 2.74
N ILE A 39 14.79 4.36 3.61
CA ILE A 39 14.97 5.52 4.47
C ILE A 39 15.47 6.68 3.60
N SER A 40 14.86 7.86 3.73
CA SER A 40 15.25 9.02 2.96
C SER A 40 16.69 9.41 3.30
N PRO A 41 17.57 9.60 2.30
CA PRO A 41 18.94 10.06 2.55
C PRO A 41 19.00 11.54 2.93
N LYS A 42 17.89 12.29 2.78
CA LYS A 42 17.81 13.74 2.99
C LYS A 42 17.07 14.14 4.27
N ASP A 43 16.16 13.29 4.74
CA ASP A 43 15.30 13.55 5.89
C ASP A 43 15.43 12.40 6.89
N GLU A 44 16.15 12.65 7.98
CA GLU A 44 16.33 11.67 9.05
C GLU A 44 14.97 11.37 9.71
N GLY A 45 14.51 10.12 9.52
CA GLY A 45 13.24 9.65 10.06
C GLY A 45 12.11 9.55 9.04
N LEU A 46 12.36 9.87 7.76
CA LEU A 46 11.39 9.63 6.70
C LEU A 46 11.63 8.28 6.02
N VAL A 47 10.57 7.48 5.86
CA VAL A 47 10.55 6.27 5.03
C VAL A 47 9.76 6.56 3.75
N GLU A 48 10.45 6.50 2.62
CA GLU A 48 9.89 6.69 1.27
C GLU A 48 9.45 5.32 0.72
N ILE A 49 8.14 5.05 0.69
CA ILE A 49 7.54 3.85 0.11
C ILE A 49 7.34 4.09 -1.39
N SER A 50 8.18 3.42 -2.18
CA SER A 50 8.24 3.59 -3.63
C SER A 50 7.37 2.62 -4.41
N ASP A 51 7.07 1.44 -3.85
CA ASP A 51 6.27 0.44 -4.57
C ASP A 51 5.46 -0.47 -3.64
N SER A 52 4.47 -1.17 -4.21
CA SER A 52 3.71 -2.25 -3.59
C SER A 52 3.69 -3.49 -4.48
N LEU A 53 4.13 -4.62 -3.94
CA LEU A 53 4.06 -5.94 -4.57
C LEU A 53 2.85 -6.69 -4.03
N ASN A 54 1.88 -6.96 -4.90
CA ASN A 54 0.55 -7.41 -4.53
C ASN A 54 0.39 -8.93 -4.64
N ASN A 55 -0.37 -9.56 -3.76
CA ASN A 55 -0.58 -11.02 -3.72
C ASN A 55 -1.98 -11.35 -3.15
N LYS A 56 -2.51 -12.56 -3.40
CA LYS A 56 -3.92 -12.91 -3.09
C LYS A 56 -4.08 -13.93 -1.96
N LYS A 57 -3.00 -14.49 -1.44
CA LYS A 57 -3.05 -15.68 -0.57
C LYS A 57 -3.33 -15.40 0.91
N LEU A 58 -4.46 -14.79 1.26
CA LEU A 58 -4.87 -14.68 2.67
C LEU A 58 -6.34 -15.07 2.88
N GLU A 59 -6.62 -16.37 2.81
CA GLU A 59 -7.92 -16.99 3.10
C GLU A 59 -8.45 -16.69 4.53
N ALA A 60 -7.58 -16.22 5.44
CA ALA A 60 -7.83 -16.16 6.88
C ALA A 60 -8.33 -14.81 7.43
N LEU A 61 -8.54 -13.80 6.60
CA LEU A 61 -9.10 -12.52 7.06
C LEU A 61 -10.62 -12.56 7.02
N SER A 62 -11.25 -12.41 8.19
CA SER A 62 -12.70 -12.36 8.34
C SER A 62 -13.29 -11.14 7.62
N LYS A 63 -14.43 -11.33 6.95
CA LYS A 63 -15.19 -10.26 6.27
C LYS A 63 -15.80 -9.34 7.32
N GLY A 64 -15.08 -8.28 7.70
CA GLY A 64 -15.61 -7.21 8.56
C GLY A 64 -16.61 -6.32 7.80
N LYS A 65 -17.73 -5.97 8.43
CA LYS A 65 -18.75 -5.01 7.91
C LYS A 65 -18.50 -3.57 8.35
N ASP A 66 -17.32 -3.27 8.89
CA ASP A 66 -17.08 -2.00 9.55
C ASP A 66 -16.70 -0.89 8.55
N ARG A 67 -17.21 0.32 8.76
CA ARG A 67 -16.86 1.53 7.99
C ARG A 67 -15.57 2.16 8.53
N SER A 68 -14.60 1.31 8.84
CA SER A 68 -13.29 1.71 9.36
C SER A 68 -12.45 2.42 8.29
N PRO A 69 -11.36 3.11 8.68
CA PRO A 69 -10.57 3.94 7.76
C PRO A 69 -10.08 3.13 6.55
N VAL A 70 -10.09 3.78 5.38
CA VAL A 70 -9.67 3.17 4.10
C VAL A 70 -8.21 2.67 4.15
N MET A 71 -7.35 3.32 4.94
CA MET A 71 -5.97 2.91 5.16
C MET A 71 -5.54 3.24 6.59
N GLN A 72 -4.83 2.31 7.24
CA GLN A 72 -4.27 2.50 8.58
C GLN A 72 -2.80 2.06 8.60
N LEU A 73 -1.96 2.86 9.24
CA LEU A 73 -0.57 2.49 9.50
C LEU A 73 -0.45 1.89 10.90
N CYS A 74 0.10 0.68 10.98
CA CYS A 74 0.45 0.04 12.25
C CYS A 74 1.98 -0.04 12.35
N VAL A 75 2.54 0.38 13.49
CA VAL A 75 3.98 0.28 13.76
C VAL A 75 4.20 -0.66 14.94
N LYS A 76 5.24 -1.48 14.85
CA LYS A 76 5.65 -2.38 15.93
C LYS A 76 6.46 -1.60 16.96
N ASP A 77 6.03 -1.65 18.21
CA ASP A 77 6.72 -0.99 19.30
C ASP A 77 7.84 -1.86 19.92
N ALA A 78 8.58 -1.28 20.87
CA ALA A 78 9.65 -1.99 21.58
C ALA A 78 9.15 -3.20 22.38
N SER A 79 7.86 -3.23 22.73
CA SER A 79 7.21 -4.37 23.40
C SER A 79 6.74 -5.47 22.44
N LYS A 80 7.07 -5.34 21.14
CA LYS A 80 6.68 -6.24 20.04
C LYS A 80 5.18 -6.24 19.72
N ASN A 81 4.43 -5.27 20.24
CA ASN A 81 3.02 -5.10 19.93
C ASN A 81 2.84 -4.17 18.72
N TRP A 82 1.76 -4.39 17.96
CA TRP A 82 1.36 -3.50 16.88
C TRP A 82 0.43 -2.42 17.43
N ARG A 83 0.74 -1.16 17.17
CA ARG A 83 -0.13 -0.02 17.50
C ARG A 83 -0.54 0.72 16.23
N VAL A 84 -1.80 1.12 16.16
CA VAL A 84 -2.28 2.03 15.11
C VAL A 84 -1.66 3.40 15.36
N VAL A 85 -1.12 3.98 14.30
CA VAL A 85 -0.42 5.26 14.34
C VAL A 85 -1.36 6.38 13.87
N GLY A 86 -1.36 7.51 14.60
CA GLY A 86 -2.21 8.67 14.28
C GLY A 86 -3.59 8.66 14.95
N ALA A 87 -3.81 7.79 15.93
CA ALA A 87 -5.00 7.82 16.79
C ALA A 87 -5.13 9.12 17.61
N ASP A 88 -4.04 9.86 17.75
CA ASP A 88 -3.90 11.16 18.41
C ASP A 88 -4.10 12.37 17.47
N GLY A 89 -4.49 12.13 16.21
CA GLY A 89 -4.89 13.19 15.27
C GLY A 89 -3.82 13.60 14.23
N GLY A 90 -2.63 12.99 14.25
CA GLY A 90 -1.58 13.21 13.24
C GLY A 90 -1.36 12.00 12.33
N SER A 91 -1.63 12.11 11.02
CA SER A 91 -1.30 11.02 10.09
C SER A 91 0.21 10.90 9.91
N LYS A 92 0.81 9.77 10.33
CA LYS A 92 2.23 9.46 10.04
C LYS A 92 2.44 8.78 8.69
N LEU A 93 1.36 8.51 7.96
CA LEU A 93 1.38 8.06 6.58
C LEU A 93 0.83 9.18 5.69
N LEU A 94 1.66 9.67 4.77
CA LEU A 94 1.32 10.73 3.84
C LEU A 94 1.37 10.21 2.41
N LEU A 95 0.48 10.72 1.56
CA LEU A 95 0.62 10.57 0.12
C LEU A 95 1.69 11.56 -0.36
N LYS A 96 2.68 11.07 -1.09
CA LYS A 96 3.75 11.91 -1.64
C LYS A 96 3.21 12.93 -2.64
N GLU A 97 2.40 12.46 -3.59
CA GLU A 97 1.80 13.30 -4.61
C GLU A 97 0.34 13.64 -4.24
N PRO A 98 -0.02 14.94 -4.17
CA PRO A 98 -1.39 15.37 -3.88
C PRO A 98 -2.44 14.90 -4.92
N SER A 99 -1.99 14.59 -6.14
CA SER A 99 -2.82 14.13 -7.25
C SER A 99 -3.30 12.68 -7.10
N ALA A 100 -2.77 11.92 -6.15
CA ALA A 100 -2.95 10.47 -6.13
C ALA A 100 -4.42 10.02 -6.12
N ASN A 101 -5.30 10.72 -5.39
CA ASN A 101 -6.73 10.41 -5.35
C ASN A 101 -7.47 10.76 -6.65
N VAL A 102 -7.01 11.80 -7.37
CA VAL A 102 -7.57 12.17 -8.67
C VAL A 102 -7.20 11.11 -9.69
N VAL A 103 -5.92 10.76 -9.79
CA VAL A 103 -5.43 9.72 -10.70
C VAL A 103 -6.05 8.35 -10.39
N LEU A 104 -6.17 8.01 -9.10
CA LEU A 104 -6.86 6.80 -8.67
C LEU A 104 -8.31 6.76 -9.18
N SER A 105 -9.02 7.89 -9.07
CA SER A 105 -10.42 7.99 -9.51
C SER A 105 -10.55 7.77 -11.01
N ASP A 106 -9.64 8.32 -11.81
CA ASP A 106 -9.58 8.11 -13.26
C ASP A 106 -9.31 6.63 -13.59
N TYR A 107 -8.40 5.98 -12.87
CA TYR A 107 -8.06 4.57 -13.07
C TYR A 107 -9.17 3.61 -12.66
N ILE A 108 -9.92 3.95 -11.61
CA ILE A 108 -11.13 3.20 -11.22
C ILE A 108 -12.20 3.35 -12.29
N SER A 109 -12.43 4.58 -12.77
CA SER A 109 -13.47 4.88 -13.77
C SER A 109 -13.19 4.25 -15.13
N SER A 110 -11.91 4.19 -15.52
CA SER A 110 -11.45 3.49 -16.74
C SER A 110 -11.23 1.99 -16.54
N GLU A 111 -11.59 1.46 -15.37
CA GLU A 111 -11.51 0.04 -15.03
C GLU A 111 -10.11 -0.60 -15.13
N LYS A 112 -9.03 0.19 -15.03
CA LYS A 112 -7.65 -0.29 -15.08
C LYS A 112 -7.32 -1.37 -14.04
N TRP A 113 -8.12 -1.47 -12.97
CA TRP A 113 -8.00 -2.53 -11.97
C TRP A 113 -8.14 -3.95 -12.55
N LYS A 114 -8.79 -4.13 -13.70
CA LYS A 114 -8.91 -5.44 -14.37
C LYS A 114 -7.56 -5.96 -14.88
N ASP A 115 -6.68 -5.03 -15.27
CA ASP A 115 -5.40 -5.31 -15.92
C ASP A 115 -4.22 -5.34 -14.94
N VAL A 116 -4.48 -5.11 -13.64
CA VAL A 116 -3.44 -5.23 -12.60
C VAL A 116 -2.99 -6.68 -12.51
N THR A 117 -1.69 -6.89 -12.73
CA THR A 117 -1.02 -8.17 -12.52
C THR A 117 -0.47 -8.21 -11.10
N ASP A 118 -0.77 -9.29 -10.37
CA ASP A 118 -0.21 -9.57 -9.03
C ASP A 118 0.85 -10.69 -9.07
N VAL A 119 1.44 -11.02 -7.92
CA VAL A 119 2.46 -12.07 -7.80
C VAL A 119 1.90 -13.44 -8.18
N ASP A 120 0.66 -13.74 -7.80
CA ASP A 120 0.04 -15.03 -8.08
C ASP A 120 -0.19 -15.19 -9.60
N ASP A 121 -0.63 -14.14 -10.31
CA ASP A 121 -0.72 -14.14 -11.77
C ASP A 121 0.62 -14.42 -12.45
N HIS A 122 1.72 -13.86 -11.94
CA HIS A 122 3.07 -14.10 -12.46
C HIS A 122 3.55 -15.53 -12.19
N LEU A 123 3.18 -16.10 -11.05
CA LEU A 123 3.49 -17.50 -10.73
C LEU A 123 2.71 -18.47 -11.64
N ASP A 124 1.48 -18.11 -12.02
CA ASP A 124 0.67 -18.87 -12.99
C ASP A 124 1.19 -18.69 -14.44
N ASP A 125 1.64 -17.48 -14.78
CA ASP A 125 2.19 -17.13 -16.10
C ASP A 125 3.35 -16.13 -15.95
N VAL A 126 4.57 -16.65 -16.08
CA VAL A 126 5.82 -15.89 -15.92
C VAL A 126 5.99 -14.75 -16.92
N THR A 127 5.18 -14.69 -17.97
CA THR A 127 5.19 -13.58 -18.93
C THR A 127 4.48 -12.34 -18.42
N LYS A 128 3.63 -12.46 -17.38
CA LYS A 128 2.93 -11.34 -16.78
C LYS A 128 3.83 -10.61 -15.80
N ASP A 129 4.03 -9.30 -16.00
CA ASP A 129 4.91 -8.51 -15.14
C ASP A 129 4.14 -7.88 -13.96
N TRP A 130 4.35 -8.45 -12.77
CA TRP A 130 3.86 -7.94 -11.48
C TRP A 130 4.32 -6.52 -11.12
N LEU A 131 5.32 -5.95 -11.80
CA LEU A 131 5.72 -4.55 -11.63
C LEU A 131 4.76 -3.57 -12.33
N ASN A 132 3.96 -4.09 -13.29
CA ASN A 132 2.97 -3.34 -14.05
C ASN A 132 3.55 -2.10 -14.79
N PRO A 133 4.63 -2.23 -15.60
CA PRO A 133 5.39 -1.10 -16.15
C PRO A 133 4.62 -0.17 -17.11
N GLY A 134 3.53 -0.65 -17.72
CA GLY A 134 2.69 0.15 -18.64
C GLY A 134 1.38 0.66 -18.03
N LEU A 135 1.10 0.34 -16.76
CA LEU A 135 -0.17 0.66 -16.13
C LEU A 135 -0.18 2.07 -15.53
N PHE A 136 0.99 2.55 -15.10
CA PHE A 136 1.22 3.81 -14.38
C PHE A 136 2.15 4.71 -15.20
N ASN A 137 1.56 5.50 -16.09
CA ASN A 137 2.25 6.52 -16.90
C ASN A 137 1.89 7.92 -16.40
#